data_AF-A0A927UJF3-F1
#
_entry.id   AF-A0A927UJF3-F1
#
_cell.length_a   1.000
_cell.length_b   1.000
_cell.length_c   1.000
_cell.angle_alpha   90.00
_cell.angle_beta   90.00
_cell.angle_gamma   90.00
#
_symmetry.space_group_name_H-M   'P 1'
#
loop_
_entity.id
_entity.type
_entity.pdbx_description
1 polymer ?
#
loop_
_entity_poly.entity_id
_entity_poly.type
_entity_poly.pdbx_seq_one_letter_code
_entity_poly.pdbx_strand_id
1 'polypeptide(L)'
;MELYYQEKGNGEPFIMLHGNGENSDYFCNQIEYFSKNYHVIAIDTRGHGKSPRGEAPFTIAQFADDLYDFIMQKELKKAIILGFSDGANIANSELMIIKGNHFVANKNPEEFNKVVDGFLTNRGNTI
;
A
#
# COMPACT_ATOMS: atom_id res chain seq x y z
N MET A 1 -8.22 6.31 14.13
CA MET A 1 -7.94 5.09 14.94
C MET A 1 -6.45 4.79 14.86
N GLU A 2 -5.88 3.99 15.76
CA GLU A 2 -4.48 3.54 15.62
C GLU A 2 -4.41 2.30 14.73
N LEU A 3 -3.79 2.44 13.55
CA LEU A 3 -3.52 1.34 12.64
C LEU A 3 -2.14 0.75 12.94
N TYR A 4 -2.06 -0.58 12.94
CA TYR A 4 -0.78 -1.26 12.89
C TYR A 4 -0.18 -1.13 11.49
N TYR A 5 1.14 -1.00 11.46
CA TYR A 5 1.88 -0.95 10.22
C TYR A 5 3.31 -1.47 10.44
N GLN A 6 3.93 -1.92 9.37
CA GLN A 6 5.34 -2.26 9.30
C GLN A 6 6.04 -1.25 8.41
N GLU A 7 7.25 -0.83 8.78
CA GLU A 7 8.03 0.11 7.98
C GLU A 7 9.48 -0.31 7.84
N LYS A 8 10.07 -0.03 6.66
CA LYS A 8 11.48 -0.30 6.39
C LYS A 8 12.03 0.67 5.34
N GLY A 9 13.30 1.01 5.50
CA GLY A 9 14.02 1.89 4.57
C GLY A 9 13.87 3.36 4.92
N ASN A 10 14.43 4.19 4.06
CA ASN A 10 14.39 5.65 4.15
C ASN A 10 14.17 6.20 2.72
N GLY A 11 13.59 7.40 2.59
CA GLY A 11 13.39 8.05 1.29
C GLY A 11 11.97 8.59 1.11
N GLU A 12 11.49 8.60 -0.13
CA GLU A 12 10.10 8.99 -0.40
C GLU A 12 9.14 7.97 0.22
N PRO A 13 8.10 8.40 0.97
CA PRO A 13 7.13 7.49 1.56
C PRO A 13 6.40 6.67 0.51
N PHE A 14 6.37 5.36 0.70
CA PHE A 14 5.72 4.40 -0.18
C PHE A 14 4.80 3.47 0.62
N ILE A 15 3.50 3.80 0.63
CA ILE A 15 2.46 3.10 1.36
C ILE A 15 1.96 1.89 0.56
N MET A 16 1.80 0.75 1.23
CA MET A 16 1.26 -0.49 0.66
C MET A 16 -0.02 -0.91 1.40
N LEU A 17 -1.08 -1.20 0.65
CA LEU A 17 -2.41 -1.58 1.14
C LEU A 17 -2.81 -2.96 0.62
N HIS A 18 -3.06 -3.88 1.53
CA HIS A 18 -3.37 -5.28 1.23
C HIS A 18 -4.82 -5.48 0.79
N GLY A 19 -5.16 -6.68 0.28
CA GLY A 19 -6.52 -7.06 -0.07
C GLY A 19 -7.37 -7.50 1.13
N ASN A 20 -8.69 -7.65 0.94
CA ASN A 20 -9.58 -8.11 2.01
C ASN A 20 -9.17 -9.50 2.55
N GLY A 21 -9.16 -9.65 3.87
CA GLY A 21 -8.73 -10.89 4.55
C GLY A 21 -7.22 -11.08 4.67
N GLU A 22 -6.41 -10.16 4.14
CA GLU A 22 -4.95 -10.18 4.25
C GLU A 22 -4.45 -9.23 5.36
N ASN A 23 -3.14 -8.98 5.39
CA ASN A 23 -2.47 -8.01 6.26
C ASN A 23 -1.14 -7.57 5.62
N SER A 24 -0.38 -6.73 6.30
CA SER A 24 0.91 -6.19 5.86
C SER A 24 1.98 -7.25 5.54
N ASP A 25 1.91 -8.45 6.12
CA ASP A 25 2.87 -9.54 5.83
C ASP A 25 2.78 -10.01 4.38
N TYR A 26 1.66 -9.76 3.69
CA TYR A 26 1.50 -10.05 2.26
C TYR A 26 2.57 -9.37 1.40
N PHE A 27 3.08 -8.22 1.86
CA PHE A 27 4.09 -7.43 1.15
C PHE A 27 5.52 -7.70 1.63
N CYS A 28 5.81 -8.77 2.38
CA CYS A 28 7.15 -8.97 2.94
C CYS A 28 8.28 -8.91 1.90
N ASN A 29 8.06 -9.48 0.71
CA ASN A 29 9.01 -9.43 -0.41
C ASN A 29 9.14 -8.01 -1.00
N GLN A 30 8.03 -7.29 -1.11
CA GLN A 30 7.97 -5.92 -1.61
C GLN A 30 8.65 -4.95 -0.63
N ILE A 31 8.42 -5.11 0.67
CA ILE A 31 9.07 -4.34 1.73
C ILE A 31 10.59 -4.50 1.62
N GLU A 32 11.09 -5.73 1.52
CA GLU A 32 12.53 -5.97 1.38
C GLU A 32 13.11 -5.34 0.11
N TYR A 33 12.39 -5.43 -1.00
CA TYR A 33 12.85 -4.93 -2.28
C TYR A 33 12.88 -3.40 -2.34
N PHE A 34 11.75 -2.76 -2.04
CA PHE A 34 11.57 -1.31 -2.22
C PHE A 34 12.21 -0.48 -1.11
N SER A 35 12.42 -1.04 0.09
CA SER A 35 13.06 -0.33 1.21
C SER A 35 14.50 0.10 0.95
N LYS A 36 15.12 -0.40 -0.13
CA LYS A 36 16.44 0.04 -0.59
C LYS A 36 16.44 1.50 -1.07
N ASN A 37 15.31 1.97 -1.59
CA ASN A 37 15.18 3.28 -2.23
C ASN A 37 14.06 4.15 -1.65
N TYR A 38 13.10 3.53 -0.95
CA TYR A 38 11.91 4.18 -0.42
C TYR A 38 11.77 3.95 1.07
N HIS A 39 11.03 4.83 1.73
CA HIS A 39 10.49 4.55 3.06
C HIS A 39 9.19 3.79 2.90
N VAL A 40 9.28 2.46 2.94
CA VAL A 40 8.11 1.59 2.72
C VAL A 40 7.30 1.49 4.00
N ILE A 41 5.98 1.67 3.88
CA ILE A 41 5.01 1.60 4.98
C ILE A 41 3.87 0.66 4.57
N ALA A 42 3.87 -0.57 5.07
CA ALA A 42 2.79 -1.54 4.82
C ALA A 42 1.80 -1.51 5.98
N ILE A 43 0.55 -1.15 5.70
CA ILE A 43 -0.47 -0.88 6.72
C ILE A 43 -1.43 -2.07 6.82
N ASP A 44 -1.74 -2.49 8.05
CA ASP A 44 -2.90 -3.34 8.31
C ASP A 44 -4.14 -2.44 8.33
N THR A 45 -5.04 -2.59 7.36
CA THR A 45 -6.29 -1.82 7.33
C THR A 45 -7.20 -2.21 8.50
N ARG A 46 -8.19 -1.38 8.84
CA ARG A 46 -9.07 -1.63 9.99
C ARG A 46 -9.61 -3.07 9.98
N GLY A 47 -9.62 -3.71 11.14
CA GLY A 47 -10.14 -5.07 11.31
C GLY A 47 -9.31 -6.18 10.65
N HIS A 48 -8.13 -5.86 10.13
CA HIS A 48 -7.19 -6.82 9.55
C HIS A 48 -5.88 -6.88 10.34
N GLY A 49 -5.21 -8.02 10.24
CA GLY A 49 -3.93 -8.26 10.91
C GLY A 49 -3.96 -7.89 12.40
N LYS A 50 -3.14 -6.91 12.78
CA LYS A 50 -3.04 -6.40 14.15
C LYS A 50 -3.78 -5.07 14.37
N SER A 51 -4.42 -4.53 13.33
CA SER A 51 -5.23 -3.32 13.45
C SER A 51 -6.60 -3.63 14.08
N PRO A 52 -7.09 -2.78 15.00
CA PRO A 52 -8.41 -2.97 15.59
C PRO A 52 -9.52 -2.81 14.53
N ARG A 53 -10.65 -3.49 14.74
CA ARG A 53 -11.84 -3.35 13.88
C ARG A 53 -12.53 -1.99 14.06
N GLY A 54 -12.57 -1.50 15.29
CA GLY A 54 -13.33 -0.31 15.70
C GLY A 54 -14.84 -0.43 15.42
N GLU A 55 -15.56 0.66 15.67
CA GLU A 55 -17.03 0.69 15.59
C GLU A 55 -17.57 1.26 14.26
N ALA A 56 -16.71 1.87 13.44
CA ALA A 56 -17.13 2.51 12.20
C ALA A 56 -17.56 1.48 11.11
N PRO A 57 -18.36 1.89 10.11
CA PRO A 57 -18.78 1.01 9.02
C PRO A 57 -17.61 0.41 8.24
N PHE A 58 -17.78 -0.85 7.80
CA PHE A 58 -16.79 -1.52 6.96
C PHE A 58 -17.02 -1.16 5.49
N THR A 59 -16.56 0.01 5.09
CA THR A 59 -16.73 0.53 3.74
C THR A 59 -15.40 1.03 3.21
N ILE A 60 -15.23 1.02 1.89
CA ILE A 60 -14.05 1.57 1.22
C ILE A 60 -13.84 3.06 1.58
N ALA A 61 -14.92 3.84 1.67
CA ALA A 61 -14.84 5.24 2.08
C ALA A 61 -14.23 5.37 3.48
N GLN A 62 -14.68 4.54 4.43
CA GLN A 62 -14.11 4.53 5.77
C GLN A 62 -12.63 4.10 5.79
N PHE A 63 -12.22 3.15 4.94
CA PHE A 63 -10.82 2.75 4.84
C PHE A 63 -9.95 3.88 4.28
N ALA A 64 -10.47 4.64 3.31
CA ALA A 64 -9.81 5.82 2.78
C ALA A 64 -9.67 6.93 3.84
N ASP A 65 -10.71 7.15 4.66
CA ASP A 65 -10.66 8.11 5.76
C ASP A 65 -9.61 7.71 6.81
N ASP A 66 -9.52 6.42 7.17
CA ASP A 66 -8.49 5.96 8.11
C ASP A 66 -7.08 6.10 7.58
N LEU A 67 -6.90 5.85 6.28
CA LEU A 67 -5.63 6.05 5.61
C LEU A 67 -5.26 7.54 5.59
N TYR A 68 -6.23 8.42 5.33
CA TYR A 68 -6.02 9.86 5.39
C TYR A 68 -5.59 10.29 6.79
N ASP A 69 -6.31 9.85 7.83
CA ASP A 69 -5.94 10.12 9.22
C ASP A 69 -4.54 9.62 9.56
N PHE A 70 -4.18 8.42 9.08
CA PHE A 70 -2.84 7.86 9.24
C PHE A 70 -1.75 8.74 8.58
N ILE A 71 -1.97 9.15 7.32
CA ILE A 71 -1.06 10.02 6.56
C ILE A 71 -0.86 11.35 7.30
N MET A 72 -1.95 11.93 7.82
CA MET A 72 -1.92 13.19 8.57
C MET A 72 -1.17 13.04 9.90
N GLN A 73 -1.43 11.97 10.66
CA GLN A 73 -0.72 11.68 11.92
C GLN A 73 0.78 11.46 11.72
N LYS A 74 1.17 10.91 10.56
CA LYS A 74 2.57 10.71 10.18
C LYS A 74 3.21 11.93 9.53
N GLU A 75 2.47 13.03 9.40
CA GLU A 75 2.91 14.29 8.78
C GLU A 75 3.46 14.09 7.36
N LEU A 76 2.94 13.09 6.64
CA LEU A 76 3.41 12.76 5.29
C LEU A 76 2.82 13.76 4.30
N LYS A 77 3.64 14.69 3.83
CA LYS A 77 3.22 15.71 2.84
C LYS A 77 2.90 15.13 1.47
N LYS A 78 3.53 14.01 1.12
CA LYS A 78 3.35 13.25 -0.11
C LYS A 78 3.69 11.78 0.13
N ALA A 79 2.99 10.88 -0.54
CA ALA A 79 3.28 9.46 -0.52
C ALA A 79 2.91 8.82 -1.86
N ILE A 80 3.66 7.81 -2.25
CA ILE A 80 3.24 6.84 -3.26
C ILE A 80 2.32 5.83 -2.55
N ILE A 81 1.20 5.46 -3.16
CA ILE A 81 0.30 4.45 -2.61
C ILE A 81 0.19 3.31 -3.63
N LEU A 82 0.55 2.10 -3.21
CA LEU A 82 0.29 0.86 -3.93
C LEU A 82 -0.82 0.12 -3.19
N GLY A 83 -1.94 -0.07 -3.88
CA GLY A 83 -3.11 -0.75 -3.35
C GLY A 83 -3.44 -2.00 -4.11
N PHE A 84 -3.87 -3.04 -3.40
CA PHE A 84 -4.37 -4.29 -3.99
C PHE A 84 -5.84 -4.53 -3.63
N SER A 85 -6.67 -4.90 -4.62
CA SER A 85 -8.12 -5.11 -4.46
C SER A 85 -8.80 -3.91 -3.77
N ASP A 86 -9.26 -4.10 -2.54
CA ASP A 86 -9.93 -3.07 -1.74
C ASP A 86 -9.01 -1.87 -1.49
N GLY A 87 -7.71 -2.12 -1.33
CA GLY A 87 -6.69 -1.09 -1.19
C GLY A 87 -6.48 -0.23 -2.44
N ALA A 88 -6.97 -0.64 -3.61
CA ALA A 88 -6.85 0.13 -4.86
C ALA A 88 -8.01 1.11 -5.09
N ASN A 89 -9.08 1.05 -4.30
CA ASN A 89 -10.28 1.87 -4.49
C ASN A 89 -10.15 3.27 -3.84
N ILE A 90 -9.08 3.99 -4.19
CA ILE A 90 -8.83 5.36 -3.72
C ILE A 90 -9.09 6.35 -4.86
N ALA A 91 -9.67 7.52 -4.55
CA ALA A 91 -9.94 8.59 -5.51
C ALA A 91 -8.64 9.13 -6.16
N ASN A 92 -8.70 9.49 -7.44
CA ASN A 92 -7.57 9.97 -8.26
C ASN A 92 -6.40 8.98 -8.44
N SER A 93 -6.68 7.68 -8.39
CA SER A 93 -5.72 6.63 -8.69
C SER A 93 -5.49 6.47 -10.20
N GLU A 94 -4.28 6.06 -10.58
CA GLU A 94 -3.96 5.60 -11.94
C GLU A 94 -4.04 4.07 -11.97
N LEU A 95 -4.78 3.51 -12.93
CA LEU A 95 -4.98 2.05 -13.05
C LEU A 95 -3.84 1.43 -13.88
N MET A 96 -3.12 0.48 -13.27
CA MET A 96 -2.18 -0.38 -13.98
C MET A 96 -2.62 -1.85 -13.91
N ILE A 97 -2.68 -2.52 -15.06
CA ILE A 97 -3.04 -3.94 -15.15
C ILE A 97 -1.77 -4.78 -15.15
N ILE A 98 -1.56 -5.55 -14.07
CA ILE A 98 -0.51 -6.58 -14.00
C ILE A 98 -1.14 -7.92 -14.37
N LYS A 99 -0.62 -8.58 -15.42
CA LYS A 99 -1.08 -9.92 -15.80
C LYS A 99 -0.70 -10.91 -14.70
N GLY A 100 -1.69 -11.57 -14.11
CA GLY A 100 -1.49 -12.54 -13.03
C GLY A 100 -2.81 -13.03 -12.47
N ASN A 101 -2.75 -13.76 -11.36
CA ASN A 101 -3.92 -14.04 -10.54
C ASN A 101 -3.90 -13.16 -9.28
N HIS A 102 -4.93 -13.27 -8.44
CA HIS A 102 -5.08 -12.49 -7.21
C HIS A 102 -3.88 -12.58 -6.25
N PHE A 103 -2.99 -13.57 -6.43
CA PHE A 103 -1.84 -13.77 -5.56
C PHE A 103 -0.52 -13.39 -6.22
N VAL A 104 -0.52 -12.65 -7.34
CA VAL A 104 0.70 -12.40 -8.13
C VAL A 104 1.80 -11.68 -7.35
N ALA A 105 1.46 -10.73 -6.48
CA ALA A 105 2.46 -10.03 -5.67
C ALA A 105 3.21 -10.96 -4.71
N ASN A 106 2.51 -11.97 -4.17
CA ASN A 106 3.10 -12.99 -3.30
C ASN A 106 3.74 -14.15 -4.10
N LYS A 107 3.06 -14.67 -5.13
CA LYS A 107 3.49 -15.84 -5.91
C LYS A 107 4.58 -15.54 -6.93
N ASN A 108 4.66 -14.30 -7.42
CA ASN A 108 5.66 -13.89 -8.40
C ASN A 108 6.15 -12.45 -8.11
N PRO A 109 6.84 -12.25 -6.96
CA PRO A 109 7.21 -10.92 -6.48
C PRO A 109 8.19 -10.22 -7.40
N GLU A 110 9.10 -10.95 -8.06
CA GLU A 110 10.08 -10.33 -8.98
C GLU A 110 9.41 -9.67 -10.18
N GLU A 111 8.47 -10.35 -10.82
CA GLU A 111 7.76 -9.81 -11.97
C GLU A 111 6.84 -8.66 -11.56
N PHE A 112 6.15 -8.81 -10.42
CA PHE A 112 5.35 -7.74 -9.85
C PHE A 112 6.18 -6.48 -9.59
N ASN A 113 7.34 -6.63 -8.95
CA ASN A 113 8.21 -5.50 -8.62
C ASN A 113 8.74 -4.80 -9.87
N LYS A 114 9.10 -5.54 -10.93
CA LYS A 114 9.53 -4.94 -12.20
C LYS A 114 8.46 -4.05 -12.83
N VAL A 115 7.19 -4.46 -12.78
CA VAL A 115 6.09 -3.65 -13.33
C VAL A 115 5.89 -2.39 -12.50
N VAL A 116 5.95 -2.50 -11.17
CA VAL A 116 5.88 -1.34 -10.26
C VAL A 116 7.06 -0.39 -10.51
N ASP A 117 8.30 -0.88 -10.63
CA ASP A 117 9.46 -0.05 -10.95
C ASP A 117 9.29 0.70 -12.28
N GLY A 118 8.76 0.04 -13.31
CA GLY A 118 8.46 0.67 -14.60
C GLY A 118 7.49 1.83 -14.46
N PHE A 119 6.47 1.69 -13.61
CA PHE A 119 5.55 2.78 -13.28
C PHE A 119 6.24 3.93 -12.55
N LEU A 120 6.97 3.61 -11.48
CA LEU A 120 7.64 4.61 -10.63
C LEU A 120 8.68 5.41 -11.42
N THR A 121 9.39 4.77 -12.34
CA THR A 121 10.38 5.42 -13.21
C THR A 121 9.74 6.40 -14.18
N ASN A 122 8.54 6.09 -14.71
CA ASN A 122 7.85 6.94 -15.68
C ASN A 122 7.15 8.16 -15.06
N ARG A 123 6.90 8.20 -13.74
CA ARG A 123 6.36 9.38 -13.04
C ARG A 123 7.21 10.65 -13.24
N GLY A 124 8.50 10.51 -13.54
CA GLY A 124 9.40 11.64 -13.79
C GLY A 124 9.23 12.35 -15.13
N ASN A 125 8.49 11.77 -16.10
CA ASN A 125 8.39 12.28 -17.47
C ASN A 125 7.06 13.00 -17.78
N THR A 126 6.18 13.15 -16.79
CA THR A 126 4.81 13.65 -17.00
C THR A 126 4.52 14.96 -16.24
N ILE A 127 5.54 15.79 -16.01
CA ILE A 127 5.38 17.14 -15.43
C ILE A 127 5.88 18.20 -16.40
#